data_AF-A0A0F9V5V2-F1
#
_entry.id   AF-A0A0F9V5V2-F1
#
_cell.length_a   1.000
_cell.length_b   1.000
_cell.length_c   1.000
_cell.angle_alpha   90.00
_cell.angle_beta   90.00
_cell.angle_gamma   90.00
#
_symmetry.space_group_name_H-M   'P 1'
#
loop_
_entity.id
_entity.type
_entity.pdbx_description
1 polymer ?
#
loop_
_entity_poly.entity_id
_entity_poly.type
_entity_poly.pdbx_seq_one_letter_code
_entity_poly.pdbx_strand_id
1 'polypeptide(L)'
;MPAGAAQAYLQAITAPPPTSPLAGSRKIESLAPDKPGLYRRTMLQGENAFRTGDYHQARARFELARSLQPRSPESVLSLFHARFAMSRVSYATAAYLLGRALRLMPDLPLAPLKPATFYGDANTYAQRQVDLKRYCDQRPTDAGAWLILTYFEWFDGNVQPAYQSLKHTQKVARDPNLIEAAAIFADAMAASGKLEPPDESRAPAVNDADASTDAPGSEAAPAGESRVGD
;
A
#
# COMPACT_ATOMS: atom_id res chain seq x y z
N MET A 1 -17.07 -23.23 -34.52
CA MET A 1 -16.62 -22.16 -33.59
C MET A 1 -17.12 -20.83 -34.16
N PRO A 2 -18.01 -20.07 -33.48
CA PRO A 2 -18.52 -18.84 -34.06
C PRO A 2 -17.41 -17.77 -34.02
N ALA A 3 -17.01 -17.28 -35.20
CA ALA A 3 -15.95 -16.29 -35.40
C ALA A 3 -16.16 -14.99 -34.60
N GLY A 4 -17.39 -14.68 -34.18
CA GLY A 4 -17.71 -13.46 -33.44
C GLY A 4 -17.14 -13.38 -32.02
N ALA A 5 -16.95 -14.50 -31.32
CA ALA A 5 -16.48 -14.49 -29.93
C ALA A 5 -15.00 -14.10 -29.82
N ALA A 6 -14.16 -14.62 -30.72
CA ALA A 6 -12.74 -14.27 -30.79
C ALA A 6 -12.54 -12.80 -31.20
N GLN A 7 -13.36 -12.31 -32.12
CA GLN A 7 -13.28 -10.92 -32.60
C GLN A 7 -13.78 -9.92 -31.55
N ALA A 8 -14.84 -10.25 -30.80
CA ALA A 8 -15.28 -9.46 -29.65
C ALA A 8 -14.24 -9.44 -28.52
N TYR A 9 -13.56 -10.56 -28.29
CA TYR A 9 -12.45 -10.64 -27.34
C TYR A 9 -11.26 -9.77 -27.78
N LEU A 10 -10.87 -9.84 -29.05
CA LEU A 10 -9.81 -9.02 -29.62
C LEU A 10 -10.14 -7.52 -29.58
N GLN A 11 -11.40 -7.14 -29.82
CA GLN A 11 -11.85 -5.75 -29.69
C GLN A 11 -11.82 -5.28 -28.23
N ALA A 12 -12.21 -6.12 -27.27
CA ALA A 12 -12.19 -5.77 -25.86
C ALA A 12 -10.77 -5.53 -25.31
N ILE A 13 -9.75 -6.20 -25.86
CA ILE A 13 -8.34 -6.00 -25.44
C ILE A 13 -7.63 -4.88 -26.21
N THR A 14 -8.12 -4.48 -27.39
CA THR A 14 -7.52 -3.41 -28.21
C THR A 14 -8.18 -2.04 -28.01
N ALA A 15 -9.45 -2.00 -27.58
CA ALA A 15 -10.14 -0.75 -27.27
C ALA A 15 -9.44 0.01 -26.11
N PRO A 16 -9.35 1.35 -26.16
CA PRO A 16 -8.88 2.13 -25.02
C PRO A 16 -9.68 1.77 -23.76
N PRO A 17 -9.07 1.82 -22.56
CA PRO A 17 -9.79 1.47 -21.34
C PRO A 17 -11.04 2.35 -21.26
N PRO A 18 -12.21 1.79 -20.86
CA PRO A 18 -13.39 2.61 -20.66
C PRO A 18 -13.02 3.73 -19.68
N THR A 19 -13.39 4.98 -20.02
CA THR A 19 -13.20 6.14 -19.13
C THR A 19 -13.82 5.80 -17.79
N SER A 20 -12.97 5.56 -16.80
CA SER A 20 -13.40 5.15 -15.48
C SER A 20 -14.17 6.30 -14.82
N PRO A 21 -15.30 6.06 -14.17
CA PRO A 21 -15.91 7.05 -13.27
C PRO A 21 -14.98 7.47 -12.11
N LEU A 22 -13.90 6.73 -11.83
CA LEU A 22 -12.83 7.12 -10.91
C LEU A 22 -11.74 8.00 -11.55
N ALA A 23 -11.73 8.15 -12.89
CA ALA A 23 -10.85 9.10 -13.57
C ALA A 23 -11.42 10.51 -13.39
N GLY A 24 -10.69 11.36 -12.67
CA GLY A 24 -11.12 12.69 -12.24
C GLY A 24 -11.26 12.81 -10.72
N SER A 25 -11.28 14.05 -10.25
CA SER A 25 -11.30 14.51 -8.84
C SER A 25 -12.55 14.09 -8.02
N ARG A 26 -13.27 13.05 -8.43
CA ARG A 26 -14.44 12.52 -7.74
C ARG A 26 -14.01 11.64 -6.56
N LYS A 27 -14.65 11.87 -5.42
CA LYS A 27 -14.42 11.11 -4.19
C LYS A 27 -14.77 9.63 -4.39
N ILE A 28 -13.85 8.74 -4.03
CA ILE A 28 -14.03 7.29 -4.13
C ILE A 28 -14.65 6.80 -2.82
N GLU A 29 -15.98 6.78 -2.77
CA GLU A 29 -16.75 6.28 -1.62
C GLU A 29 -17.20 4.83 -1.78
N SER A 30 -17.23 4.33 -3.02
CA SER A 30 -17.67 3.00 -3.41
C SER A 30 -16.61 2.36 -4.29
N LEU A 31 -16.41 1.06 -4.11
CA LEU A 31 -15.57 0.22 -4.96
C LEU A 31 -16.30 -0.15 -6.27
N ALA A 32 -17.63 -0.11 -6.27
CA ALA A 32 -18.44 -0.31 -7.47
C ALA A 32 -18.59 0.99 -8.29
N PRO A 33 -18.67 0.89 -9.64
CA PRO A 33 -18.93 2.04 -10.49
C PRO A 33 -20.38 2.55 -10.37
N ASP A 34 -20.64 3.77 -10.83
CA ASP A 34 -22.00 4.36 -10.81
C ASP A 34 -22.96 3.68 -11.81
N LYS A 35 -22.44 3.30 -12.99
CA LYS A 35 -23.28 2.80 -14.10
C LYS A 35 -23.98 1.49 -13.73
N PRO A 36 -25.32 1.43 -13.77
CA PRO A 36 -26.06 0.20 -13.49
C PRO A 36 -25.71 -0.95 -14.45
N GLY A 37 -25.81 -2.18 -13.96
CA GLY A 37 -25.60 -3.39 -14.77
C GLY A 37 -25.09 -4.58 -13.96
N LEU A 38 -24.86 -5.70 -14.65
CA LEU A 38 -24.31 -6.92 -14.03
C LEU A 38 -22.96 -6.65 -13.37
N TYR A 39 -22.07 -5.91 -14.04
CA TYR A 39 -20.75 -5.55 -13.50
C TYR A 39 -20.87 -4.83 -12.16
N ARG A 40 -21.65 -3.74 -12.09
CA ARG A 40 -21.89 -2.98 -10.85
C ARG A 40 -22.48 -3.85 -9.75
N ARG A 41 -23.48 -4.67 -10.06
CA ARG A 41 -24.10 -5.58 -9.08
C ARG A 41 -23.09 -6.57 -8.50
N THR A 42 -22.24 -7.14 -9.36
CA THR A 42 -21.17 -8.04 -8.91
C THR A 42 -20.13 -7.30 -8.05
N MET A 43 -19.77 -6.07 -8.41
CA MET A 43 -18.88 -5.23 -7.60
C MET A 43 -19.47 -4.94 -6.22
N LEU A 44 -20.76 -4.55 -6.14
CA LEU A 44 -21.45 -4.30 -4.87
C LEU A 44 -21.56 -5.54 -3.98
N GLN A 45 -21.73 -6.73 -4.58
CA GLN A 45 -21.68 -7.99 -3.82
C GLN A 45 -20.29 -8.20 -3.20
N GLY A 46 -19.23 -7.92 -3.96
CA GLY A 46 -17.85 -8.00 -3.46
C GLY A 46 -17.56 -6.98 -2.37
N GLU A 47 -17.99 -5.74 -2.55
CA GLU A 47 -17.85 -4.67 -1.56
C GLU A 47 -18.61 -5.01 -0.27
N ASN A 48 -19.84 -5.53 -0.37
CA ASN A 48 -20.59 -5.94 0.80
C ASN A 48 -19.88 -7.07 1.55
N ALA A 49 -19.40 -8.10 0.84
CA ALA A 49 -18.63 -9.18 1.45
C ALA A 49 -17.32 -8.67 2.09
N PHE A 50 -16.63 -7.72 1.44
CA PHE A 50 -15.41 -7.11 1.95
C PHE A 50 -15.68 -6.37 3.26
N ARG A 51 -16.74 -5.55 3.28
CA ARG A 51 -17.16 -4.80 4.45
C ARG A 51 -17.55 -5.72 5.61
N THR A 52 -18.17 -6.87 5.35
CA THR A 52 -18.48 -7.86 6.40
C THR A 52 -17.29 -8.74 6.80
N GLY A 53 -16.08 -8.48 6.29
CA GLY A 53 -14.87 -9.24 6.60
C GLY A 53 -14.74 -10.59 5.88
N ASP A 54 -15.69 -10.95 5.00
CA ASP A 54 -15.60 -12.14 4.15
C ASP A 54 -14.74 -11.83 2.91
N TYR A 55 -13.44 -11.67 3.15
CA TYR A 55 -12.49 -11.30 2.10
C TYR A 55 -12.35 -12.36 1.01
N HIS A 56 -12.62 -13.64 1.32
CA HIS A 56 -12.62 -14.71 0.33
C HIS A 56 -13.76 -14.55 -0.67
N GLN A 57 -14.98 -14.30 -0.18
CA GLN A 57 -16.12 -14.02 -1.05
C GLN A 57 -15.95 -12.70 -1.79
N ALA A 58 -15.43 -11.66 -1.12
CA ALA A 58 -15.13 -10.38 -1.76
C ALA A 58 -14.20 -10.56 -2.97
N ARG A 59 -13.09 -11.27 -2.78
CA ARG A 59 -12.15 -11.62 -3.84
C ARG A 59 -12.83 -12.34 -5.00
N ALA A 60 -13.64 -13.36 -4.72
CA ALA A 60 -14.33 -14.13 -5.77
C ALA A 60 -15.28 -13.24 -6.60
N ARG A 61 -16.01 -12.33 -5.94
CA ARG A 61 -16.89 -11.37 -6.61
C ARG A 61 -16.10 -10.36 -7.44
N PHE A 62 -15.01 -9.81 -6.93
CA PHE A 62 -14.15 -8.89 -7.69
C PHE A 62 -13.45 -9.58 -8.87
N GLU A 63 -13.06 -10.85 -8.74
CA GLU A 63 -12.52 -11.65 -9.85
C GLU A 63 -13.57 -11.87 -10.94
N LEU A 64 -14.82 -12.19 -10.56
CA LEU A 64 -15.93 -12.28 -11.51
C LEU A 64 -16.19 -10.93 -12.18
N ALA A 65 -16.22 -9.83 -11.43
CA ALA A 65 -16.40 -8.50 -11.98
C ALA A 65 -15.29 -8.14 -12.97
N ARG A 66 -14.03 -8.47 -12.66
CA ARG A 66 -12.90 -8.31 -13.58
C ARG A 66 -13.05 -9.15 -14.85
N SER A 67 -13.65 -10.35 -14.78
CA SER A 67 -13.91 -11.14 -15.99
C SER A 67 -14.98 -10.50 -16.89
N LEU A 68 -15.94 -9.76 -16.31
CA LEU A 68 -16.95 -9.00 -17.04
C LEU A 68 -16.37 -7.73 -17.68
N GLN A 69 -15.41 -7.07 -17.01
CA GLN A 69 -14.72 -5.88 -17.50
C GLN A 69 -13.21 -5.94 -17.21
N PRO A 70 -12.40 -6.61 -18.06
CA PRO A 70 -10.98 -6.89 -17.78
C PRO A 70 -10.06 -5.67 -17.64
N ARG A 71 -10.48 -4.53 -18.20
CA ARG A 71 -9.74 -3.25 -18.19
C ARG A 71 -10.33 -2.21 -17.24
N SER A 72 -11.34 -2.57 -16.44
CA SER A 72 -11.94 -1.64 -15.47
C SER A 72 -11.03 -1.50 -14.24
N PRO A 73 -10.54 -0.29 -13.94
CA PRO A 73 -9.68 -0.07 -12.78
C PRO A 73 -10.38 -0.31 -11.45
N GLU A 74 -11.70 -0.10 -11.36
CA GLU A 74 -12.51 -0.34 -10.17
C GLU A 74 -12.34 -1.79 -9.69
N SER A 75 -12.50 -2.77 -10.59
CA SER A 75 -12.34 -4.19 -10.24
C SER A 75 -10.92 -4.55 -9.82
N VAL A 76 -9.92 -3.89 -10.42
CA VAL A 76 -8.51 -4.14 -10.11
C VAL A 76 -8.15 -3.57 -8.74
N LEU A 77 -8.56 -2.34 -8.44
CA LEU A 77 -8.36 -1.70 -7.14
C LEU A 77 -9.11 -2.44 -6.03
N SER A 78 -10.33 -2.89 -6.31
CA SER A 78 -11.12 -3.67 -5.35
C SER A 78 -10.50 -5.02 -5.05
N LEU A 79 -9.99 -5.70 -6.08
CA LEU A 79 -9.28 -6.96 -5.92
C LEU A 79 -7.95 -6.76 -5.17
N PHE A 80 -7.26 -5.62 -5.36
CA PHE A 80 -6.11 -5.25 -4.54
C PHE A 80 -6.48 -5.21 -3.06
N HIS A 81 -7.53 -4.47 -2.68
CA HIS A 81 -8.00 -4.38 -1.29
C HIS A 81 -8.33 -5.75 -0.72
N ALA A 82 -9.10 -6.57 -1.45
CA ALA A 82 -9.43 -7.94 -1.03
C ALA A 82 -8.17 -8.80 -0.82
N ARG A 83 -7.21 -8.74 -1.75
CA ARG A 83 -5.96 -9.52 -1.63
C ARG A 83 -5.10 -9.03 -0.45
N PHE A 84 -5.00 -7.73 -0.25
CA PHE A 84 -4.30 -7.15 0.89
C PHE A 84 -4.93 -7.58 2.23
N ALA A 85 -6.26 -7.52 2.35
CA ALA A 85 -6.95 -7.92 3.58
C ALA A 85 -6.81 -9.42 3.90
N MET A 86 -6.52 -10.25 2.89
CA MET A 86 -6.23 -11.68 3.03
C MET A 86 -4.74 -12.00 3.24
N SER A 87 -3.84 -11.06 2.98
CA SER A 87 -2.39 -11.29 3.06
C SER A 87 -1.96 -11.53 4.50
N ARG A 88 -1.20 -12.61 4.69
CA ARG A 88 -0.55 -12.95 5.98
C ARG A 88 0.95 -13.22 5.83
N VAL A 89 1.35 -13.79 4.69
CA VAL A 89 2.71 -14.30 4.45
C VAL A 89 3.43 -13.56 3.32
N SER A 90 2.68 -12.98 2.38
CA SER A 90 3.21 -12.25 1.24
C SER A 90 2.18 -11.24 0.75
N TYR A 91 2.69 -10.13 0.22
CA TYR A 91 1.91 -9.06 -0.40
C TYR A 91 2.07 -9.00 -1.92
N ALA A 92 2.79 -9.94 -2.55
CA ALA A 92 3.14 -9.88 -3.96
C ALA A 92 1.93 -9.73 -4.91
N THR A 93 0.86 -10.51 -4.70
CA THR A 93 -0.36 -10.40 -5.52
C THR A 93 -1.05 -9.05 -5.33
N ALA A 94 -1.09 -8.52 -4.11
CA ALA A 94 -1.68 -7.22 -3.83
C ALA A 94 -0.86 -6.11 -4.50
N ALA A 95 0.47 -6.16 -4.39
CA ALA A 95 1.38 -5.18 -5.01
C ALA A 95 1.23 -5.16 -6.54
N TYR A 96 1.15 -6.34 -7.16
CA TYR A 96 0.87 -6.46 -8.60
C TYR A 96 -0.44 -5.78 -9.00
N LEU A 97 -1.51 -5.99 -8.23
CA LEU A 97 -2.81 -5.38 -8.50
C LEU A 97 -2.82 -3.88 -8.28
N LEU A 98 -2.14 -3.38 -7.23
CA LEU A 98 -1.97 -1.96 -6.99
C LEU A 98 -1.20 -1.29 -8.14
N GLY A 99 -0.09 -1.88 -8.58
CA GLY A 99 0.67 -1.36 -9.71
C GLY A 99 -0.16 -1.31 -11.00
N ARG A 100 -1.02 -2.30 -11.22
CA ARG A 100 -1.98 -2.27 -12.33
C ARG A 100 -3.05 -1.21 -12.16
N ALA A 101 -3.58 -1.01 -10.95
CA ALA A 101 -4.55 0.04 -10.68
C ALA A 101 -3.96 1.42 -10.97
N LEU A 102 -2.71 1.68 -10.56
CA LEU A 102 -2.00 2.94 -10.83
C LEU A 102 -1.77 3.19 -12.32
N ARG A 103 -1.43 2.17 -13.11
CA ARG A 103 -1.35 2.32 -14.59
C ARG A 103 -2.69 2.60 -15.25
N LEU A 104 -3.79 2.09 -14.70
CA LEU A 104 -5.14 2.33 -15.23
C LEU A 104 -5.74 3.65 -14.73
N MET A 105 -5.31 4.13 -13.55
CA MET A 105 -5.71 5.40 -12.92
C MET A 105 -4.48 6.11 -12.37
N PRO A 106 -3.70 6.80 -13.22
CA PRO A 106 -2.50 7.51 -12.78
C PRO A 106 -2.80 8.63 -11.78
N ASP A 107 -4.01 9.17 -11.81
CA ASP A 107 -4.53 10.19 -10.91
C ASP A 107 -5.07 9.62 -9.58
N LEU A 108 -5.03 8.29 -9.37
CA LEU A 108 -5.52 7.67 -8.13
C LEU A 108 -4.97 8.33 -6.86
N PRO A 109 -3.67 8.67 -6.73
CA PRO A 109 -3.17 9.34 -5.52
C PRO A 109 -3.73 10.76 -5.32
N LEU A 110 -4.24 11.41 -6.37
CA LEU A 110 -4.94 12.69 -6.28
C LEU A 110 -6.41 12.53 -5.87
N ALA A 111 -6.97 11.33 -6.02
CA ALA A 111 -8.37 11.07 -5.73
C ALA A 111 -8.66 11.23 -4.22
N PRO A 112 -9.82 11.79 -3.84
CA PRO A 112 -10.24 11.80 -2.45
C PRO A 112 -10.73 10.40 -2.08
N LEU A 113 -9.87 9.62 -1.43
CA LEU A 113 -10.13 8.23 -1.07
C LEU A 113 -9.76 8.00 0.41
N LYS A 114 -10.56 7.18 1.11
CA LYS A 114 -10.30 6.78 2.50
C LYS A 114 -10.40 5.25 2.63
N PRO A 115 -9.29 4.49 2.46
CA PRO A 115 -9.33 3.03 2.46
C PRO A 115 -10.01 2.42 3.69
N ALA A 116 -9.84 3.03 4.86
CA ALA A 116 -10.48 2.61 6.10
C ALA A 116 -12.01 2.47 5.99
N THR A 117 -12.68 3.28 5.17
CA THR A 117 -14.16 3.24 5.04
C THR A 117 -14.67 2.00 4.29
N PHE A 118 -13.79 1.26 3.60
CA PHE A 118 -14.17 0.01 2.96
C PHE A 118 -14.22 -1.16 3.95
N TYR A 119 -13.46 -1.07 5.04
CA TYR A 119 -13.48 -2.06 6.11
C TYR A 119 -14.72 -1.84 6.98
N GLY A 120 -15.43 -2.91 7.33
CA GLY A 120 -16.58 -2.78 8.24
C GLY A 120 -16.21 -2.61 9.70
N ASP A 121 -14.94 -2.86 10.05
CA ASP A 121 -14.41 -2.71 11.40
C ASP A 121 -13.09 -1.94 11.38
N ALA A 122 -13.02 -0.85 12.15
CA ALA A 122 -11.85 0.01 12.23
C ALA A 122 -10.65 -0.70 12.86
N ASN A 123 -10.88 -1.60 13.81
CA ASN A 123 -9.80 -2.36 14.46
C ASN A 123 -9.13 -3.31 13.45
N THR A 124 -9.92 -3.94 12.59
CA THR A 124 -9.40 -4.79 11.52
C THR A 124 -8.52 -4.00 10.55
N TYR A 125 -8.93 -2.80 10.14
CA TYR A 125 -8.10 -1.94 9.30
C TYR A 125 -6.78 -1.56 10.01
N ALA A 126 -6.85 -1.10 11.25
CA ALA A 126 -5.68 -0.72 12.03
C ALA A 126 -4.70 -1.89 12.21
N GLN A 127 -5.21 -3.09 12.51
CA GLN A 127 -4.39 -4.29 12.64
C GLN A 127 -3.68 -4.65 11.33
N ARG A 128 -4.36 -4.49 10.19
CA ARG A 128 -3.74 -4.71 8.86
C ARG A 128 -2.62 -3.74 8.56
N GLN A 129 -2.74 -2.47 8.97
CA GLN A 129 -1.65 -1.49 8.86
C GLN A 129 -0.44 -1.90 9.72
N VAL A 130 -0.67 -2.31 10.97
CA VAL A 130 0.39 -2.78 11.87
C VAL A 130 1.11 -4.01 11.29
N ASP A 131 0.36 -4.98 10.77
CA ASP A 131 0.93 -6.19 10.18
C ASP A 131 1.73 -5.89 8.90
N LEU A 132 1.25 -4.97 8.06
CA LEU A 132 1.97 -4.53 6.87
C LEU A 132 3.29 -3.85 7.25
N LYS A 133 3.26 -2.90 8.20
CA LYS A 133 4.47 -2.21 8.63
C LYS A 133 5.49 -3.20 9.19
N ARG A 134 5.06 -4.11 10.07
CA ARG A 134 5.93 -5.17 10.61
C ARG A 134 6.54 -6.04 9.51
N TYR A 135 5.76 -6.37 8.48
CA TYR A 135 6.25 -7.13 7.34
C TYR A 135 7.33 -6.36 6.57
N CYS A 136 7.12 -5.07 6.30
CA CYS A 136 8.11 -4.23 5.63
C CYS A 136 9.41 -4.13 6.43
N ASP A 137 9.32 -3.99 7.75
CA ASP A 137 10.49 -3.96 8.65
C ASP A 137 11.27 -5.29 8.59
N GLN A 138 10.57 -6.43 8.52
CA GLN A 138 11.19 -7.77 8.42
C GLN A 138 11.72 -8.11 7.03
N ARG A 139 11.18 -7.48 5.97
CA ARG A 139 11.53 -7.72 4.57
C ARG A 139 11.82 -6.40 3.87
N PRO A 140 12.93 -5.74 4.21
CA PRO A 140 13.25 -4.40 3.70
C PRO A 140 13.48 -4.39 2.18
N THR A 141 13.70 -5.53 1.52
CA THR A 141 13.89 -5.61 0.07
C THR A 141 12.60 -5.88 -0.71
N ASP A 142 11.46 -6.13 -0.04
CA ASP A 142 10.17 -6.35 -0.71
C ASP A 142 9.55 -5.01 -1.13
N ALA A 143 10.02 -4.48 -2.25
CA ALA A 143 9.55 -3.21 -2.82
C ALA A 143 8.03 -3.17 -3.02
N GLY A 144 7.40 -4.32 -3.30
CA GLY A 144 5.95 -4.38 -3.50
C GLY A 144 5.19 -4.07 -2.22
N ALA A 145 5.64 -4.60 -1.08
CA ALA A 145 5.04 -4.29 0.23
C ALA A 145 5.24 -2.82 0.62
N TRP A 146 6.41 -2.25 0.33
CA TRP A 146 6.67 -0.82 0.56
C TRP A 146 5.77 0.10 -0.29
N LEU A 147 5.45 -0.29 -1.53
CA LEU A 147 4.48 0.46 -2.34
C LEU A 147 3.07 0.43 -1.75
N ILE A 148 2.66 -0.71 -1.18
CA ILE A 148 1.37 -0.82 -0.49
C ILE A 148 1.35 0.02 0.78
N LEU A 149 2.46 0.05 1.54
CA LEU A 149 2.58 0.88 2.73
C LEU A 149 2.46 2.36 2.37
N THR A 150 3.17 2.79 1.33
CA THR A 150 3.04 4.13 0.74
C THR A 150 1.59 4.48 0.43
N TYR A 151 0.87 3.57 -0.24
CA TYR A 151 -0.53 3.77 -0.62
C TYR A 151 -1.41 4.06 0.61
N PHE A 152 -1.31 3.25 1.66
CA PHE A 152 -2.16 3.45 2.84
C PHE A 152 -1.76 4.68 3.65
N GLU A 153 -0.45 4.89 3.87
CA GLU A 153 0.04 6.08 4.57
C GLU A 153 -0.41 7.37 3.87
N TRP A 154 -0.36 7.39 2.54
CA TRP A 154 -0.80 8.54 1.75
C TRP A 154 -2.28 8.87 1.95
N PHE A 155 -3.16 7.88 1.83
CA PHE A 155 -4.60 8.09 1.96
C PHE A 155 -5.07 8.28 3.40
N ASP A 156 -4.30 7.79 4.38
CA ASP A 156 -4.52 8.09 5.80
C ASP A 156 -4.02 9.49 6.21
N GLY A 157 -3.39 10.23 5.28
CA GLY A 157 -2.89 11.59 5.51
C GLY A 157 -1.50 11.64 6.16
N ASN A 158 -0.84 10.49 6.30
CA ASN A 158 0.53 10.37 6.80
C ASN A 158 1.53 10.71 5.68
N VAL A 159 1.53 11.97 5.24
CA VAL A 159 2.27 12.44 4.05
C VAL A 159 3.78 12.16 4.14
N GLN A 160 4.41 12.49 5.27
CA GLN A 160 5.85 12.30 5.45
C GLN A 160 6.24 10.81 5.49
N PRO A 161 5.57 9.93 6.28
CA PRO A 161 5.77 8.49 6.20
C PRO A 161 5.60 7.93 4.79
N ALA A 162 4.53 8.30 4.08
CA ALA A 162 4.27 7.85 2.72
C ALA A 162 5.43 8.18 1.77
N TYR A 163 5.98 9.40 1.88
CA TYR A 163 7.13 9.82 1.08
C TYR A 163 8.38 8.96 1.35
N GLN A 164 8.65 8.65 2.62
CA GLN A 164 9.79 7.79 2.98
C GLN A 164 9.61 6.35 2.48
N SER A 165 8.41 5.80 2.64
CA SER A 165 8.05 4.48 2.11
C SER A 165 8.18 4.41 0.58
N LEU A 166 7.81 5.48 -0.12
CA LEU A 166 7.93 5.57 -1.58
C LEU A 166 9.40 5.65 -2.01
N LYS A 167 10.19 6.49 -1.35
CA LYS A 167 11.64 6.60 -1.59
C LYS A 167 12.33 5.24 -1.38
N HIS A 168 11.94 4.52 -0.33
CA HIS A 168 12.44 3.18 -0.08
C HIS A 168 12.03 2.20 -1.19
N THR A 169 10.75 2.22 -1.61
CA THR A 169 10.26 1.45 -2.77
C THR A 169 11.12 1.69 -4.00
N GLN A 170 11.37 2.94 -4.37
CA GLN A 170 12.17 3.31 -5.55
C GLN A 170 13.62 2.82 -5.45
N LYS A 171 14.20 2.84 -4.23
CA LYS A 171 15.56 2.35 -3.99
C LYS A 171 15.68 0.83 -4.20
N VAL A 172 14.69 0.06 -3.75
CA VAL A 172 14.76 -1.42 -3.75
C VAL A 172 14.05 -2.08 -4.93
N ALA A 173 13.17 -1.39 -5.65
CA ALA A 173 12.45 -1.93 -6.79
C ALA A 173 13.39 -2.34 -7.92
N ARG A 174 13.14 -3.51 -8.50
CA ARG A 174 13.85 -4.06 -9.66
C ARG A 174 12.92 -4.49 -10.79
N ASP A 175 11.65 -4.79 -10.48
CA ASP A 175 10.62 -5.08 -11.47
C ASP A 175 10.23 -3.78 -12.21
N PRO A 176 10.37 -3.72 -13.55
CA PRO A 176 10.00 -2.54 -14.34
C PRO A 176 8.56 -2.08 -14.10
N ASN A 177 7.62 -3.01 -13.92
CA ASN A 177 6.21 -2.65 -13.68
C ASN A 177 6.01 -1.98 -12.32
N LEU A 178 6.83 -2.34 -11.34
CA LEU A 178 6.77 -1.75 -10.01
C LEU A 178 7.46 -0.39 -9.97
N ILE A 179 8.58 -0.25 -10.69
CA ILE A 179 9.29 1.03 -10.87
C ILE A 179 8.36 2.06 -11.53
N GLU A 180 7.69 1.68 -12.61
CA GLU A 180 6.71 2.53 -13.29
C GLU A 180 5.55 2.92 -12.35
N ALA A 181 5.00 1.96 -11.60
CA ALA A 181 3.92 2.24 -10.65
C ALA A 181 4.35 3.21 -9.54
N ALA A 182 5.58 3.05 -9.02
CA ALA A 182 6.13 3.96 -8.02
C ALA A 182 6.39 5.36 -8.60
N ALA A 183 6.79 5.47 -9.87
CA ALA A 183 6.93 6.75 -10.56
C ALA A 183 5.58 7.47 -10.74
N ILE A 184 4.56 6.75 -11.22
CA ILE A 184 3.19 7.28 -11.32
C ILE A 184 2.71 7.82 -9.96
N PHE A 185 2.96 7.07 -8.89
CA PHE A 185 2.56 7.50 -7.55
C PHE A 185 3.34 8.75 -7.11
N ALA A 186 4.66 8.80 -7.36
CA ALA A 186 5.50 9.94 -7.01
C ALA A 186 5.06 11.23 -7.73
N ASP A 187 4.79 11.14 -9.04
CA ASP A 187 4.35 12.27 -9.85
C ASP A 187 3.04 12.85 -9.31
N ALA A 188 2.09 11.97 -8.95
CA ALA A 188 0.82 12.38 -8.36
C ALA A 188 0.99 12.97 -6.95
N MET A 189 1.88 12.42 -6.11
CA MET A 189 2.19 13.01 -4.80
C MET A 189 2.78 14.42 -4.94
N ALA A 190 3.71 14.62 -5.87
CA ALA A 190 4.30 15.93 -6.16
C ALA A 190 3.24 16.93 -6.66
N ALA A 191 2.37 16.50 -7.58
CA ALA A 191 1.30 17.33 -8.12
C ALA A 191 0.22 17.71 -7.09
N SER A 192 0.10 16.96 -5.99
CA SER A 192 -0.93 17.21 -4.96
C SER A 192 -0.69 18.49 -4.14
N GLY A 193 0.54 19.02 -4.13
CA GLY A 193 0.93 20.14 -3.27
C GLY A 193 0.97 19.82 -1.76
N LYS A 194 0.70 18.57 -1.34
CA LYS A 194 0.75 18.18 0.08
C LYS A 194 2.17 17.98 0.61
N LEU A 195 3.14 17.78 -0.29
CA LEU A 195 4.55 17.69 0.05
C LEU A 195 5.09 19.11 0.19
N GLU A 196 5.25 19.57 1.43
CA GLU A 196 6.07 20.74 1.70
C GLU A 196 7.49 20.48 1.17
N PRO A 197 8.15 21.48 0.54
CA PRO A 197 9.56 21.35 0.19
C PRO A 197 10.35 21.01 1.46
N PRO A 198 11.39 20.16 1.37
CA PRO A 198 12.24 19.89 2.52
C PRO A 198 12.80 21.23 3.02
N ASP A 199 12.46 21.56 4.26
CA ASP A 199 12.98 22.73 4.94
C ASP A 199 14.49 22.58 5.10
N GLU A 200 15.25 23.13 4.15
CA GLU A 200 16.72 23.14 4.17
C GLU A 200 17.28 23.85 5.42
N SER A 201 16.45 24.57 6.19
CA SER A 201 16.85 25.19 7.45
C SER A 201 16.77 24.26 8.67
N ARG A 202 16.14 23.09 8.53
CA ARG A 202 16.02 22.11 9.63
C ARG A 202 17.03 20.99 9.47
N ALA A 203 18.29 21.31 9.76
CA ALA A 203 19.31 20.31 10.03
C ALA A 203 18.80 19.34 11.12
N PRO A 204 19.13 18.02 11.05
CA PRO A 204 18.84 17.14 12.16
C PRO A 204 19.55 17.68 13.39
N ALA A 205 18.79 17.95 14.45
CA ALA A 205 19.37 18.23 15.76
C ALA A 205 20.15 16.98 16.15
N VAL A 206 21.47 17.02 15.92
CA VAL A 206 22.41 16.10 16.53
C VAL A 206 22.33 16.42 18.02
N ASN A 207 21.62 15.59 18.76
CA ASN A 207 21.71 15.60 20.21
C ASN A 207 23.09 15.05 20.57
N ASP A 208 24.09 15.93 20.55
CA ASP A 208 25.36 15.72 21.25
C ASP A 208 25.08 15.86 22.75
N ALA A 209 24.51 14.81 23.32
CA ALA A 209 24.34 14.64 24.75
C ALA A 209 24.63 13.20 25.14
N ASP A 210 25.86 12.76 24.88
CA ASP A 210 26.51 11.72 25.69
C ASP A 210 28.04 11.85 25.58
N ALA A 211 28.56 12.93 26.14
CA ALA A 211 29.97 13.09 26.45
C ALA A 211 30.10 13.80 27.79
N SER A 212 29.97 13.04 28.87
CA SER A 212 30.52 13.39 30.19
C SER A 212 30.87 12.06 30.86
N THR A 213 32.10 11.58 30.70
CA THR A 213 33.18 11.72 31.70
C THR A 213 32.68 11.52 33.13
N ASP A 214 32.92 10.32 33.67
CA ASP A 214 33.65 10.22 34.94
C ASP A 214 34.19 8.80 35.14
N ALA A 215 35.51 8.74 35.23
CA ALA A 215 36.25 7.65 35.86
C ALA A 215 36.66 8.11 37.26
N PRO A 216 36.84 7.17 38.21
CA PRO A 216 37.99 7.32 39.09
C PRO A 216 38.79 6.02 39.23
N GLY A 217 40.09 6.17 38.99
CA GLY A 217 41.11 5.98 40.03
C GLY A 217 41.30 4.58 40.64
N SER A 218 42.34 3.90 40.17
CA SER A 218 43.03 2.78 40.81
C SER A 218 43.88 3.23 42.00
N GLU A 219 43.82 2.51 43.13
CA GLU A 219 44.90 2.19 44.11
C GLU A 219 44.24 1.62 45.38
N ALA A 220 44.74 0.64 46.15
CA ALA A 220 45.94 -0.17 46.15
C ALA A 220 45.65 -1.41 47.06
N ALA A 221 46.36 -2.51 46.83
CA ALA A 221 46.48 -3.62 47.78
C ALA A 221 47.35 -3.21 49.00
N PRO A 222 47.27 -3.93 50.13
CA PRO A 222 48.29 -4.97 50.33
C PRO A 222 47.78 -6.27 50.97
N ALA A 223 48.67 -7.27 50.90
CA ALA A 223 48.58 -8.65 51.37
C ALA A 223 48.57 -8.81 52.90
N GLY A 224 48.13 -9.99 53.39
CA GLY A 224 48.46 -10.46 54.74
C GLY A 224 47.58 -11.58 55.31
N GLU A 225 48.00 -12.83 55.07
CA GLU A 225 48.06 -13.96 56.03
C GLU A 225 46.83 -14.52 56.79
N SER A 226 46.55 -15.80 56.46
CA SER A 226 46.62 -16.99 57.33
C SER A 226 45.49 -17.43 58.30
N ARG A 227 45.35 -18.77 58.31
CA ARG A 227 44.72 -19.73 59.28
C ARG A 227 43.25 -20.09 59.01
N VAL A 228 42.93 -21.33 58.58
CA VAL A 228 42.98 -22.66 59.24
C VAL A 228 41.92 -22.80 60.34
N GLY A 229 40.96 -23.71 60.09
CA GLY A 229 40.33 -24.64 61.04
C GLY A 229 39.49 -24.09 62.19
N ASP A 230 38.18 -24.40 62.18
CA ASP A 230 37.58 -25.43 63.04
C ASP A 230 36.28 -25.93 62.39
#